data_AF-A0AAA9ZNV3-F1
#
_entry.id   AF-A0AAA9ZNV3-F1
#
_cell.length_a   1.000
_cell.length_b   1.000
_cell.length_c   1.000
_cell.angle_alpha   90.00
_cell.angle_beta   90.00
_cell.angle_gamma   90.00
#
_symmetry.space_group_name_H-M   'P 1'
#
loop_
_entity.id
_entity.type
_entity.pdbx_description
1 polymer ?
#
loop_
_entity_poly.entity_id
_entity_poly.type
_entity_poly.pdbx_seq_one_letter_code
_entity_poly.pdbx_strand_id
1 'polypeptide(L)'
;MNGMNGGLNGLNGINGMNGGPNGVLTRGPGGLHEDLEFPPTTRTLSKKKQIVWMRPHDMCARPQFRVSPPGSPLSARELPEPVGPGDPSLLAALGCLSQLPRLLERVVPPEQTFDTSNGYCGMFK
;
A
#
# COMPACT_ATOMS: atom_id res chain seq x y z
N MET A 1 54.83 -22.72 -17.51
CA MET A 1 53.52 -22.82 -16.83
C MET A 1 53.35 -21.60 -15.95
N ASN A 2 52.44 -20.69 -16.28
CA ASN A 2 51.72 -19.84 -15.32
C ASN A 2 50.47 -19.31 -16.03
N GLY A 3 49.33 -19.57 -15.39
CA GLY A 3 47.99 -19.52 -15.98
C GLY A 3 47.36 -18.14 -16.06
N MET A 4 46.29 -18.11 -16.85
CA MET A 4 45.37 -17.01 -17.13
C MET A 4 44.27 -16.84 -16.05
N ASN A 5 43.54 -15.73 -16.20
CA ASN A 5 42.26 -15.28 -15.61
C ASN A 5 42.38 -14.41 -14.35
N GLY A 6 41.85 -13.18 -14.27
CA GLY A 6 40.79 -12.50 -15.02
C GLY A 6 39.49 -12.47 -14.19
N GLY A 7 38.95 -11.28 -13.86
CA GLY A 7 37.55 -11.15 -13.39
C GLY A 7 37.22 -10.10 -12.33
N LEU A 8 36.87 -8.89 -12.79
CA LEU A 8 35.66 -8.10 -12.49
C LEU A 8 35.28 -7.60 -11.07
N ASN A 9 34.89 -6.32 -11.08
CA ASN A 9 34.30 -5.48 -10.03
C ASN A 9 33.00 -6.02 -9.40
N GLY A 10 32.72 -5.62 -8.15
CA GLY A 10 31.39 -5.74 -7.52
C GLY A 10 31.27 -5.01 -6.19
N LEU A 11 30.76 -3.78 -6.22
CA LEU A 11 30.23 -3.03 -5.10
C LEU A 11 29.02 -3.75 -4.48
N ASN A 12 28.87 -3.74 -3.15
CA ASN A 12 27.64 -3.22 -2.52
C ASN A 12 27.74 -3.13 -1.00
N GLY A 13 27.41 -1.95 -0.50
CA GLY A 13 27.40 -1.57 0.90
C GLY A 13 26.29 -2.26 1.69
N ILE A 14 26.64 -2.60 2.93
CA ILE A 14 25.75 -3.11 3.96
C ILE A 14 24.95 -1.91 4.50
N ASN A 15 23.66 -1.81 4.19
CA ASN A 15 22.77 -0.89 4.87
C ASN A 15 22.15 -1.58 6.09
N GLY A 16 22.58 -1.10 7.26
CA GLY A 16 22.17 -1.56 8.57
C GLY A 16 20.72 -1.22 8.91
N MET A 17 20.06 -2.25 9.44
CA MET A 17 19.01 -2.28 10.44
C MET A 17 18.55 -0.94 11.05
N ASN A 18 17.26 -0.64 10.90
CA ASN A 18 16.46 0.03 11.93
C ASN A 18 15.07 -0.62 11.98
N GLY A 19 14.94 -1.63 12.84
CA GLY A 19 13.66 -2.22 13.24
C GLY A 19 13.53 -2.06 14.75
N GLY A 20 12.48 -1.36 15.19
CA GLY A 20 12.14 -1.20 16.61
C GLY A 20 11.72 -2.53 17.26
N PRO A 21 11.71 -2.61 18.61
CA PRO A 21 11.88 -3.86 19.33
C PRO A 21 10.65 -4.80 19.43
N ASN A 22 9.50 -4.55 18.80
CA ASN A 22 8.29 -5.38 19.04
C ASN A 22 7.34 -5.58 17.85
N GLY A 23 7.78 -5.45 16.60
CA GLY A 23 6.93 -5.73 15.44
C GLY A 23 7.57 -6.81 14.57
N VAL A 24 7.04 -8.03 14.59
CA VAL A 24 7.31 -8.99 13.51
C VAL A 24 6.69 -8.38 12.25
N LEU A 25 7.47 -7.60 11.51
CA LEU A 25 7.09 -7.17 10.17
C LEU A 25 7.10 -8.43 9.30
N THR A 26 5.93 -8.99 9.06
CA THR A 26 5.69 -10.08 8.12
C THR A 26 6.00 -9.55 6.73
N ARG A 27 7.26 -9.73 6.30
CA ARG A 27 7.75 -9.31 4.99
C ARG A 27 7.51 -10.44 3.99
N GLY A 28 6.60 -10.22 3.06
CA GLY A 28 6.41 -11.05 1.88
C GLY A 28 7.45 -10.79 0.80
N PRO A 29 7.21 -11.25 -0.44
CA PRO A 29 8.08 -11.03 -1.58
C PRO A 29 8.42 -9.54 -1.78
N GLY A 30 9.67 -9.24 -2.09
CA GLY A 30 10.15 -7.86 -2.24
C GLY A 30 10.28 -7.07 -0.93
N GLY A 31 10.11 -7.73 0.23
CA GLY A 31 10.23 -7.07 1.54
C GLY A 31 9.01 -6.24 1.95
N LEU A 32 7.91 -6.33 1.18
CA LEU A 32 6.65 -5.63 1.45
C LEU A 32 5.81 -6.40 2.47
N HIS A 33 5.01 -5.68 3.25
CA HIS A 33 4.14 -6.23 4.27
C HIS A 33 3.07 -7.17 3.71
N GLU A 34 2.83 -8.27 4.41
CA GLU A 34 1.67 -9.17 4.23
C GLU A 34 0.90 -9.32 5.54
N ASP A 35 -0.40 -9.07 5.47
CA ASP A 35 -1.31 -9.26 6.59
C ASP A 35 -1.70 -10.74 6.71
N LEU A 36 -1.28 -11.39 7.80
CA LEU A 36 -1.58 -12.80 8.07
C LEU A 36 -3.00 -13.01 8.61
N GLU A 37 -3.60 -11.97 9.22
CA GLU A 37 -4.96 -12.00 9.75
C GLU A 37 -5.99 -11.76 8.64
N PHE A 38 -5.60 -11.02 7.59
CA PHE A 38 -6.42 -10.74 6.42
C PHE A 38 -5.69 -11.01 5.09
N PRO A 39 -5.36 -12.29 4.78
CA PRO A 39 -4.50 -12.62 3.64
C PRO A 39 -5.19 -12.43 2.28
N PRO A 40 -4.48 -12.19 1.17
CA PRO A 40 -5.06 -12.01 -0.17
C PRO A 40 -5.49 -13.35 -0.80
N THR A 41 -6.44 -14.04 -0.19
CA THR A 41 -6.91 -15.37 -0.62
C THR A 41 -8.42 -15.40 -0.80
N THR A 42 -8.94 -16.45 -1.43
CA THR A 42 -10.38 -16.65 -1.62
C THR A 42 -11.16 -16.80 -0.31
N ARG A 43 -10.51 -17.09 0.82
CA ARG A 43 -11.16 -17.17 2.13
C ARG A 43 -11.53 -15.80 2.70
N THR A 44 -10.83 -14.75 2.25
CA THR A 44 -10.99 -13.38 2.74
C THR A 44 -12.21 -12.69 2.15
N LEU A 45 -12.65 -13.14 0.98
CA LEU A 45 -13.85 -12.64 0.33
C LEU A 45 -15.00 -13.64 0.50
N SER A 46 -16.18 -13.13 0.84
CA SER A 46 -17.39 -13.95 1.01
C SER A 46 -17.92 -14.54 -0.30
N LYS A 47 -17.51 -14.00 -1.46
CA LYS A 47 -18.01 -14.40 -2.79
C LYS A 47 -16.92 -15.05 -3.62
N LYS A 48 -17.25 -16.22 -4.19
CA LYS A 48 -16.40 -16.96 -5.12
C LYS A 48 -16.41 -16.30 -6.51
N LYS A 49 -15.75 -15.15 -6.63
CA LYS A 49 -15.37 -14.57 -7.92
C LYS A 49 -13.94 -14.96 -8.24
N GLN A 50 -13.63 -15.13 -9.52
CA GLN A 50 -12.24 -15.22 -9.98
C GLN A 50 -11.61 -13.84 -9.81
N ILE A 51 -10.77 -13.68 -8.79
CA ILE A 51 -10.11 -12.42 -8.43
C ILE A 51 -8.61 -12.67 -8.38
N VAL A 52 -7.86 -11.75 -9.00
CA VAL A 52 -6.41 -11.65 -8.86
C VAL A 52 -6.13 -10.51 -7.90
N TRP A 53 -5.39 -10.79 -6.84
CA TRP A 53 -4.94 -9.78 -5.89
C TRP A 53 -3.67 -9.11 -6.42
N MET A 54 -3.67 -7.79 -6.46
CA MET A 54 -2.58 -6.98 -6.99
C MET A 54 -2.31 -5.81 -6.04
N ARG A 55 -1.04 -5.39 -5.90
CA ARG A 55 -0.71 -4.13 -5.23
C ARG A 55 -0.91 -2.96 -6.19
N PRO A 56 -1.10 -1.72 -5.72
CA PRO A 56 -1.26 -0.57 -6.60
C PRO A 56 -0.11 -0.36 -7.60
N HIS A 57 1.13 -0.67 -7.21
CA HIS A 57 2.30 -0.63 -8.11
C HIS A 57 2.28 -1.71 -9.20
N ASP A 58 1.55 -2.81 -9.00
CA ASP A 58 1.34 -3.83 -10.04
C ASP A 58 0.25 -3.39 -11.03
N MET A 59 -0.65 -2.51 -10.60
CA MET A 59 -1.78 -2.01 -11.40
C MET A 59 -1.41 -0.80 -12.26
N CYS A 60 -0.54 0.08 -11.76
CA CYS A 60 -0.09 1.26 -12.48
C CYS A 60 1.30 1.72 -12.03
N ALA A 61 2.01 2.43 -12.92
CA ALA A 61 3.39 2.84 -12.68
C ALA A 61 3.56 3.94 -11.60
N ARG A 62 2.51 4.70 -11.29
CA ARG A 62 2.57 5.87 -10.39
C ARG A 62 1.31 5.95 -9.53
N PRO A 63 1.09 5.00 -8.60
CA PRO A 63 -0.05 5.05 -7.71
C PRO A 63 0.04 6.26 -6.78
N GLN A 64 -1.10 6.89 -6.52
CA GLN A 64 -1.23 8.03 -5.63
C GLN A 64 -2.18 7.64 -4.49
N PHE A 65 -1.77 7.91 -3.25
CA PHE A 65 -2.60 7.61 -2.08
C PHE A 65 -3.78 8.59 -1.98
N ARG A 66 -3.49 9.87 -2.22
CA ARG A 66 -4.48 10.94 -2.39
C ARG A 66 -4.11 11.80 -3.58
N VAL A 67 -5.12 12.31 -4.27
CA VAL A 67 -4.98 13.28 -5.36
C VAL A 67 -5.12 14.70 -4.83
N SER A 68 -6.03 14.89 -3.87
CA SER A 68 -6.21 16.18 -3.20
C SER A 68 -5.25 16.32 -2.01
N PRO A 69 -4.74 17.54 -1.75
CA PRO A 69 -3.82 17.76 -0.65
C PRO A 69 -4.46 17.45 0.73
N PRO A 70 -3.65 17.13 1.75
CA PRO A 70 -4.12 17.10 3.14
C PRO A 70 -4.83 18.41 3.52
N GLY A 71 -5.82 18.32 4.39
CA GLY A 71 -6.65 19.44 4.81
C GLY A 71 -7.74 19.87 3.84
N SER A 72 -7.80 19.31 2.62
CA SER A 72 -8.89 19.59 1.67
C SER A 72 -9.94 18.48 1.64
N PRO A 73 -11.18 18.79 1.22
CA PRO A 73 -12.15 17.78 0.84
C PRO A 73 -11.61 16.86 -0.25
N LEU A 74 -12.14 15.64 -0.33
CA LEU A 74 -11.81 14.74 -1.44
C LEU A 74 -12.47 15.24 -2.74
N SER A 75 -11.77 15.05 -3.85
CA SER A 75 -12.33 15.26 -5.17
C SER A 75 -13.25 14.10 -5.56
N ALA A 76 -14.14 14.31 -6.53
CA ALA A 76 -15.00 13.23 -7.06
C ALA A 76 -14.19 12.02 -7.57
N ARG A 77 -12.94 12.22 -8.02
CA ARG A 77 -12.05 11.15 -8.50
C ARG A 77 -11.52 10.25 -7.38
N GLU A 78 -11.59 10.70 -6.14
CA GLU A 78 -11.14 9.95 -4.95
C GLU A 78 -12.30 9.25 -4.24
N LEU A 79 -13.55 9.56 -4.63
CA LEU A 79 -14.71 8.87 -4.10
C LEU A 79 -14.91 7.54 -4.84
N PRO A 80 -15.23 6.45 -4.11
CA PRO A 80 -15.51 5.17 -4.73
C PRO A 80 -16.74 5.29 -5.63
N GLU A 81 -16.58 4.87 -6.88
CA GLU A 81 -17.71 4.70 -7.79
C GLU A 81 -18.62 3.57 -7.26
N PRO A 82 -19.95 3.71 -7.35
CA PRO A 82 -20.90 2.67 -6.95
C PRO A 82 -20.91 1.54 -7.99
N VAL A 83 -19.77 0.88 -8.22
CA VAL A 83 -19.63 -0.20 -9.18
C VAL A 83 -19.51 -1.53 -8.42
N GLY A 84 -20.54 -2.37 -8.55
CA GLY A 84 -20.54 -3.73 -8.01
C GLY A 84 -21.29 -3.89 -6.69
N PRO A 85 -21.05 -4.99 -5.94
CA PRO A 85 -21.86 -5.38 -4.77
C PRO A 85 -21.40 -4.69 -3.48
N GLY A 86 -21.00 -3.41 -3.55
CA GLY A 86 -20.59 -2.64 -2.39
C GLY A 86 -21.75 -2.39 -1.42
N ASP A 87 -21.44 -1.93 -0.20
CA ASP A 87 -22.44 -1.53 0.80
C ASP A 87 -22.87 -0.07 0.56
N PRO A 88 -24.13 0.20 0.18
CA PRO A 88 -24.61 1.57 -0.06
C PRO A 88 -24.52 2.48 1.18
N SER A 89 -24.69 1.91 2.38
CA SER A 89 -24.63 2.66 3.63
C SER A 89 -23.21 3.14 3.91
N LEU A 90 -22.22 2.28 3.64
CA LEU A 90 -20.81 2.65 3.73
C LEU A 90 -20.45 3.74 2.72
N LEU A 91 -20.91 3.63 1.47
CA LEU A 91 -20.65 4.64 0.43
C LEU A 91 -21.24 6.00 0.82
N ALA A 92 -22.45 6.05 1.35
CA ALA A 92 -23.07 7.28 1.85
C ALA A 92 -22.27 7.89 3.01
N ALA A 93 -21.81 7.05 3.96
CA ALA A 93 -20.98 7.50 5.08
C ALA A 93 -19.63 8.08 4.61
N LEU A 94 -18.98 7.44 3.63
CA LEU A 94 -17.75 7.95 3.01
C LEU A 94 -17.98 9.27 2.28
N GLY A 95 -19.12 9.42 1.59
CA GLY A 95 -19.55 10.68 0.99
C GLY A 95 -19.63 11.82 2.03
N CYS A 96 -20.29 11.57 3.17
CA CYS A 96 -20.35 12.54 4.27
C CYS A 96 -18.96 12.85 4.85
N LEU A 97 -18.14 11.82 5.11
CA LEU A 97 -16.79 11.97 5.66
C LEU A 97 -15.88 12.80 4.74
N SER A 98 -16.03 12.66 3.42
CA SER A 98 -15.23 13.37 2.42
C SER A 98 -15.35 14.89 2.48
N GLN A 99 -16.46 15.40 3.02
CA GLN A 99 -16.76 16.82 3.17
C GLN A 99 -16.25 17.40 4.50
N LEU A 100 -15.63 16.56 5.35
CA LEU A 100 -15.16 16.92 6.69
C LEU A 100 -13.65 16.67 6.81
N PRO A 101 -12.77 17.54 6.25
CA PRO A 101 -11.34 17.24 6.12
C PRO A 101 -10.65 16.90 7.44
N ARG A 102 -10.99 17.63 8.51
CA ARG A 102 -10.43 17.38 9.86
C ARG A 102 -10.85 16.04 10.45
N LEU A 103 -12.05 15.56 10.12
CA LEU A 103 -12.51 14.24 10.56
C LEU A 103 -11.89 13.15 9.69
N LEU A 104 -11.82 13.39 8.38
CA LEU A 104 -11.19 12.49 7.43
C LEU A 104 -9.73 12.20 7.82
N GLU A 105 -8.94 13.20 8.20
CA GLU A 105 -7.54 13.01 8.63
C GLU A 105 -7.37 12.16 9.89
N ARG A 106 -8.41 12.02 10.71
CA ARG A 106 -8.40 11.12 11.86
C ARG A 106 -8.67 9.66 11.47
N VAL A 107 -9.41 9.46 10.37
CA VAL A 107 -9.73 8.14 9.83
C VAL A 107 -8.65 7.67 8.86
N VAL A 108 -8.09 8.59 8.08
CA VAL A 108 -7.05 8.36 7.09
C VAL A 108 -5.89 9.33 7.37
N PRO A 109 -4.89 8.89 8.16
CA PRO A 109 -3.73 9.71 8.48
C PRO A 109 -2.99 10.20 7.22
N PRO A 110 -2.61 11.49 7.14
CA PRO A 110 -2.12 12.13 5.91
C PRO A 110 -0.69 11.74 5.49
N GLU A 111 0.09 11.10 6.36
CA GLU A 111 1.47 10.69 6.10
C GLU A 111 1.63 9.46 5.19
N GLN A 112 0.51 8.87 4.77
CA GLN A 112 0.48 7.65 3.98
C GLN A 112 0.79 7.91 2.50
N THR A 113 1.76 7.16 1.96
CA THR A 113 2.27 7.35 0.60
C THR A 113 2.69 6.03 -0.05
N PHE A 114 2.78 6.01 -1.38
CA PHE A 114 3.31 4.91 -2.17
C PHE A 114 4.81 5.04 -2.47
N ASP A 115 5.45 6.12 -2.01
CA ASP A 115 6.85 6.41 -2.28
C ASP A 115 7.78 5.53 -1.41
N THR A 116 8.57 4.69 -2.08
CA THR A 116 9.53 3.78 -1.45
C THR A 116 10.67 4.52 -0.76
N SER A 117 11.02 5.72 -1.22
CA SER A 117 12.04 6.55 -0.56
C SER A 117 11.53 7.14 0.76
N ASN A 118 10.20 7.25 0.90
CA ASN A 118 9.52 7.77 2.10
C ASN A 118 8.91 6.65 2.97
N GLY A 119 9.49 5.45 2.91
CA GLY A 119 9.15 4.37 3.84
C GLY A 119 7.91 3.56 3.46
N TYR A 120 7.42 3.66 2.22
CA TYR A 120 6.40 2.72 1.74
C TYR A 120 6.91 1.28 1.88
N CYS A 121 6.17 0.49 2.67
CA CYS A 121 6.46 -0.92 2.90
C CYS A 121 5.25 -1.81 2.59
N GLY A 122 4.27 -1.33 1.82
CA GLY A 122 3.09 -2.13 1.46
C GLY A 122 2.04 -2.26 2.56
N MET A 123 2.04 -1.38 3.56
CA MET A 123 1.08 -1.31 4.67
C MET A 123 0.44 0.08 4.73
N PHE A 124 -0.83 0.13 5.15
CA PHE A 124 -1.61 1.33 5.46
C PHE A 124 -2.35 1.14 6.78
N LYS A 125 -2.77 2.23 7.43
CA LYS A 125 -3.50 2.24 8.71
C LYS A 125 -4.71 3.18 8.66
#